data_AF-A0A1X7AGK3-F1
#
_entry.id   AF-A0A1X7AGK3-F1
#
_cell.length_a   1.000
_cell.length_b   1.000
_cell.length_c   1.000
_cell.angle_alpha   90.00
_cell.angle_beta   90.00
_cell.angle_gamma   90.00
#
_symmetry.space_group_name_H-M   'P 1'
#
loop_
_entity.id
_entity.type
_entity.pdbx_description
1 polymer ?
#
loop_
_entity_poly.entity_id
_entity_poly.type
_entity_poly.pdbx_seq_one_letter_code
_entity_poly.pdbx_strand_id
1 'polypeptide(L)'
;MPEASALTAEHFHQARHELQQAWDLRDWSLLMTREHSVRKMAEQAFADKLPDGELRDALMALQQQYLRIVEEMTSERNQLKEQLDQQGSKLRAVRHYHATDRMKGYGE
;
A
#
# COMPACT_ATOMS: atom_id res chain seq x y z
N MET A 1 30.90 -13.64 21.76
CA MET A 1 29.45 -13.63 21.46
C MET A 1 29.13 -12.24 20.92
N PRO A 2 28.70 -12.06 19.66
CA PRO A 2 28.24 -10.75 19.22
C PRO A 2 26.94 -10.45 19.97
N GLU A 3 26.88 -9.31 20.66
CA GLU A 3 25.69 -8.83 21.36
C GLU A 3 24.56 -8.73 20.32
N ALA A 4 23.45 -9.43 20.55
CA ALA A 4 22.24 -9.20 19.81
C ALA A 4 21.83 -7.75 20.09
N SER A 5 22.11 -6.84 19.15
CA SER A 5 21.85 -5.41 19.31
C SER A 5 20.37 -5.24 19.60
N ALA A 6 20.05 -4.79 20.81
CA ALA A 6 18.68 -4.52 21.20
C ALA A 6 18.08 -3.48 20.24
N LEU A 7 16.85 -3.72 19.78
CA LEU A 7 16.15 -2.77 18.92
C LEU A 7 15.99 -1.43 19.65
N THR A 8 16.35 -0.35 18.97
CA THR A 8 16.28 1.03 19.50
C THR A 8 15.29 1.86 18.69
N ALA A 9 14.86 3.00 19.23
CA ALA A 9 13.99 3.95 18.53
C ALA A 9 14.57 4.40 17.18
N GLU A 10 15.89 4.52 17.07
CA GLU A 10 16.57 4.89 15.83
C GLU A 10 16.35 3.88 14.70
N HIS A 11 16.36 2.58 15.02
CA HIS A 11 16.03 1.54 14.04
C HIS A 11 14.61 1.70 13.48
N PHE A 12 13.65 2.09 14.33
CA PHE A 12 12.27 2.34 13.91
C PHE A 12 12.13 3.64 13.11
N HIS A 13 12.88 4.69 13.46
CA HIS A 13 12.94 5.91 12.66
C HIS A 13 13.48 5.64 11.26
N GLN A 14 14.58 4.88 11.15
CA GLN A 14 15.14 4.50 9.86
C GLN A 14 14.17 3.65 9.05
N ALA A 15 13.58 2.61 9.66
CA ALA A 15 12.60 1.75 8.99
C ALA A 15 11.39 2.55 8.49
N ARG A 16 10.96 3.58 9.25
CA ARG A 16 9.89 4.49 8.87
C ARG A 16 10.26 5.35 7.65
N HIS A 17 11.49 5.87 7.61
CA HIS A 17 12.00 6.61 6.44
C HIS A 17 12.05 5.74 5.18
N GLU A 18 12.55 4.50 5.30
CA GLU A 18 12.62 3.56 4.18
C GLU A 18 11.24 3.17 3.66
N LEU A 19 10.26 2.96 4.56
CA LEU A 19 8.87 2.68 4.19
C LEU A 19 8.26 3.86 3.43
N GLN A 20 8.49 5.09 3.88
CA GLN A 20 8.02 6.29 3.19
C GLN A 20 8.67 6.43 1.81
N GLN A 21 9.98 6.21 1.72
CA GLN A 21 10.70 6.30 0.46
C GLN A 21 10.17 5.28 -0.57
N ALA A 22 9.89 4.04 -0.14
CA ALA A 22 9.30 3.03 -1.00
C ALA A 22 7.91 3.45 -1.50
N TRP A 23 7.11 4.08 -0.64
CA TRP A 23 5.81 4.64 -0.99
C TRP A 23 5.93 5.79 -2.00
N ASP A 24 6.80 6.76 -1.74
CA ASP A 24 7.01 7.93 -2.60
C ASP A 24 7.50 7.53 -4.00
N LEU A 25 8.34 6.48 -4.08
CA LEU A 25 8.83 5.90 -5.33
C LEU A 25 7.77 5.09 -6.09
N ARG A 26 6.61 4.81 -5.49
CA ARG A 26 5.57 3.92 -6.02
C ARG A 26 6.10 2.52 -6.35
N ASP A 27 7.16 2.08 -5.66
CA ASP A 27 7.72 0.74 -5.82
C ASP A 27 7.00 -0.23 -4.88
N TRP A 28 5.99 -0.91 -5.41
CA TRP A 28 5.17 -1.86 -4.68
C TRP A 28 5.96 -3.06 -4.15
N SER A 29 6.94 -3.54 -4.90
CA SER A 29 7.74 -4.70 -4.48
C SER A 29 8.64 -4.34 -3.30
N LEU A 30 9.27 -3.17 -3.37
CA LEU A 30 10.06 -2.63 -2.28
C LEU A 30 9.18 -2.34 -1.06
N LEU A 31 8.01 -1.72 -1.26
CA LEU A 31 7.09 -1.40 -0.18
C LEU A 31 6.65 -2.66 0.60
N MET A 32 6.24 -3.72 -0.10
CA MET A 32 5.85 -4.98 0.55
C MET A 32 7.02 -5.65 1.29
N THR A 33 8.23 -5.57 0.72
CA THR A 33 9.43 -6.10 1.37
C THR A 33 9.76 -5.33 2.65
N ARG A 34 9.67 -4.01 2.61
CA ARG A 34 9.92 -3.14 3.77
C ARG A 34 8.84 -3.29 4.84
N GLU A 35 7.57 -3.40 4.43
CA GLU A 35 6.44 -3.66 5.32
C GLU A 35 6.62 -4.94 6.13
N HIS A 36 7.01 -6.04 5.48
CA HIS A 36 7.31 -7.30 6.15
C HIS A 36 8.47 -7.18 7.15
N SER A 37 9.55 -6.49 6.75
CA SER A 37 10.72 -6.26 7.62
C SER A 37 10.34 -5.44 8.85
N VAL A 38 9.61 -4.35 8.65
CA VAL A 38 9.12 -3.44 9.69
C VAL A 38 8.22 -4.18 10.67
N ARG A 39 7.32 -5.03 10.17
CA ARG A 39 6.43 -5.84 11.00
C ARG A 39 7.22 -6.79 11.90
N LYS A 40 8.20 -7.51 11.34
CA LYS A 40 9.08 -8.39 12.13
C LYS A 40 9.87 -7.63 13.20
N MET A 41 10.37 -6.44 12.87
CA MET A 41 11.06 -5.58 13.85
C MET A 41 10.13 -5.17 14.98
N ALA A 42 8.89 -4.76 14.66
CA ALA A 42 7.90 -4.42 15.67
C ALA A 42 7.57 -5.62 16.56
N GLU A 43 7.29 -6.79 15.99
CA GLU A 43 7.03 -8.04 16.73
C GLU A 43 8.18 -8.36 17.69
N GLN A 44 9.44 -8.24 17.23
CA GLN A 44 10.61 -8.46 18.07
C GLN A 44 10.74 -7.44 19.21
N ALA A 45 10.39 -6.18 18.98
CA ALA A 45 10.39 -5.17 20.05
C ALA A 45 9.34 -5.46 21.14
N PHE A 46 8.26 -6.18 20.81
CA PHE A 46 7.25 -6.63 21.78
C PHE A 46 7.51 -8.04 22.35
N ALA A 47 8.50 -8.78 21.85
CA ALA A 47 8.72 -10.19 22.20
C ALA A 47 9.19 -10.38 23.64
N ASP A 48 10.11 -9.53 24.13
CA ASP A 48 10.74 -9.70 25.43
C ASP A 48 10.13 -8.81 26.53
N LYS A 49 9.65 -7.62 26.16
CA LYS A 49 9.06 -6.64 27.09
C LYS A 49 8.15 -5.67 26.36
N LEU A 50 7.21 -5.09 27.09
CA LEU A 50 6.45 -3.95 26.59
C LEU A 50 7.41 -2.77 26.35
N PRO A 51 7.51 -2.25 25.11
CA PRO A 51 8.32 -1.08 24.83
C PRO A 51 7.75 0.14 25.56
N ASP A 52 8.65 0.91 26.18
CA ASP A 52 8.34 2.12 26.92
C ASP A 52 9.16 3.32 26.40
N GLY A 53 8.77 4.51 26.84
CA GLY A 53 9.41 5.77 26.45
C GLY A 53 9.52 5.97 24.93
N GLU A 54 10.71 6.36 24.49
CA GLU A 54 11.01 6.69 23.08
C GLU A 54 10.74 5.52 22.12
N LEU A 55 10.96 4.28 22.56
CA LEU A 55 10.73 3.10 21.73
C LEU A 55 9.24 2.91 21.43
N ARG A 56 8.39 3.15 22.43
CA ARG A 56 6.94 3.15 22.26
C ARG A 56 6.50 4.25 21.31
N ASP A 57 7.03 5.47 21.47
CA ASP A 57 6.67 6.61 20.63
C ASP A 57 7.08 6.37 19.17
N ALA A 58 8.26 5.80 18.94
CA ALA A 58 8.72 5.41 17.60
C ALA A 58 7.82 4.33 16.96
N LEU A 59 7.41 3.32 17.72
CA LEU A 59 6.47 2.28 17.26
C LEU A 59 5.08 2.83 16.94
N MET A 60 4.55 3.73 17.78
CA MET A 60 3.27 4.39 17.53
C MET A 60 3.33 5.25 16.27
N ALA A 61 4.40 6.01 16.08
CA ALA A 61 4.56 6.85 14.91
C ALA A 61 4.74 6.02 13.61
N LEU A 62 5.40 4.87 13.71
CA LEU A 62 5.49 3.90 12.62
C LEU A 62 4.10 3.33 12.26
N GLN A 63 3.31 2.95 13.26
CA GLN A 63 1.95 2.45 13.06
C GLN A 63 1.06 3.50 12.37
N GLN A 64 1.11 4.75 12.82
CA GLN A 64 0.35 5.85 12.22
C GLN A 64 0.70 6.06 10.74
N GLN A 65 1.99 6.01 10.40
CA GLN A 65 2.42 6.13 9.01
C GLN A 65 1.95 4.94 8.16
N TYR A 66 2.04 3.72 8.69
CA TYR A 66 1.56 2.54 7.98
C TYR A 66 0.06 2.65 7.67
N LEU A 67 -0.76 3.05 8.65
CA LEU A 67 -2.20 3.25 8.45
C LEU A 67 -2.48 4.29 7.35
N ARG A 68 -1.75 5.41 7.36
CA ARG A 68 -1.87 6.43 6.32
C ARG A 68 -1.56 5.88 4.92
N ILE A 69 -0.47 5.14 4.77
CA ILE A 69 -0.11 4.52 3.48
C ILE A 69 -1.21 3.57 3.02
N VAL A 70 -1.77 2.76 3.93
CA VAL A 70 -2.87 1.83 3.61
C VAL A 70 -4.15 2.57 3.18
N GLU A 71 -4.47 3.68 3.84
CA GLU A 71 -5.60 4.53 3.46
C GLU A 71 -5.41 5.13 2.06
N GLU A 72 -4.23 5.68 1.78
CA GLU A 72 -3.88 6.25 0.48
C GLU A 72 -3.93 5.16 -0.62
N MET A 73 -3.33 3.98 -0.38
CA MET A 73 -3.42 2.81 -1.26
C MET A 73 -4.86 2.39 -1.56
N THR A 74 -5.70 2.36 -0.52
CA THR A 74 -7.10 1.95 -0.65
C THR A 74 -7.89 2.94 -1.49
N SER A 75 -7.66 4.23 -1.28
CA SER A 75 -8.24 5.31 -2.09
C SER A 75 -7.84 5.17 -3.56
N GLU A 76 -6.54 5.00 -3.83
CA GLU A 76 -6.03 4.86 -5.20
C GLU A 76 -6.58 3.61 -5.90
N ARG A 77 -6.64 2.48 -5.20
CA ARG A 77 -7.26 1.25 -5.72
C ARG A 77 -8.73 1.48 -6.09
N ASN A 78 -9.48 2.21 -5.26
CA ASN A 78 -10.88 2.52 -5.54
C ASN A 78 -11.03 3.43 -6.77
N GLN A 79 -10.15 4.43 -6.93
CA GLN A 79 -10.12 5.29 -8.12
C GLN A 79 -9.79 4.49 -9.39
N LEU A 80 -8.80 3.60 -9.34
CA LEU A 80 -8.45 2.73 -10.46
C LEU A 80 -9.60 1.80 -10.84
N LYS A 81 -10.29 1.24 -9.84
CA LYS A 81 -11.49 0.42 -10.06
C LYS A 81 -12.58 1.20 -10.78
N GLU A 82 -12.86 2.42 -10.32
CA GLU A 82 -13.87 3.28 -10.95
C GLU A 82 -13.50 3.63 -12.41
N GLN A 83 -12.22 3.94 -12.67
CA GLN A 83 -11.73 4.18 -14.03
C GLN A 83 -11.89 2.95 -14.94
N LEU A 84 -11.59 1.75 -14.43
CA LEU A 84 -11.79 0.50 -15.16
C LEU A 84 -13.28 0.23 -15.45
N ASP A 85 -14.17 0.48 -14.49
CA ASP A 85 -15.61 0.33 -14.67
C ASP A 85 -16.15 1.30 -15.72
N GLN A 86 -15.67 2.55 -15.72
CA GLN A 86 -15.99 3.55 -16.74
C GLN A 86 -15.50 3.13 -18.13
N GLN A 87 -14.26 2.62 -18.26
CA GLN A 87 -13.74 2.11 -19.53
C GLN A 87 -14.54 0.89 -20.02
N GLY A 88 -14.89 -0.04 -19.12
CA GLY A 88 -15.75 -1.18 -19.44
C GLY A 88 -17.14 -0.76 -19.93
N SER A 89 -17.72 0.28 -19.32
CA SER A 89 -18.98 0.86 -19.77
C SER A 89 -18.88 1.47 -21.17
N LYS A 90 -17.81 2.23 -21.45
CA LYS A 90 -17.53 2.79 -22.79
C LYS A 90 -17.38 1.69 -23.84
N LEU A 91 -16.62 0.63 -23.54
CA LEU A 91 -16.44 -0.51 -24.44
C LEU A 91 -17.76 -1.23 -24.74
N ARG A 92 -18.63 -1.41 -23.73
CA ARG A 92 -19.97 -1.97 -23.92
C ARG A 92 -20.83 -1.07 -24.81
N ALA A 93 -20.82 0.24 -24.57
CA ALA A 93 -21.58 1.20 -25.38
C ALA A 93 -21.15 1.18 -26.85
N VAL A 94 -19.84 1.17 -27.12
CA VAL A 94 -19.29 1.05 -28.49
C VAL A 94 -19.70 -0.26 -29.16
N ARG A 95 -19.62 -1.39 -28.44
CA ARG A 95 -20.07 -2.69 -28.96
C ARG A 95 -21.56 -2.70 -29.30
N HIS A 96 -22.41 -2.12 -28.43
CA HIS A 96 -23.84 -1.99 -28.71
C HIS A 96 -24.12 -1.13 -29.93
N TYR A 97 -23.42 0.00 -30.07
CA TYR A 97 -23.57 0.90 -31.22
C TYR A 97 -23.24 0.18 -32.54
N HIS A 98 -22.10 -0.51 -32.62
CA HIS A 98 -21.73 -1.32 -33.80
C HIS A 98 -22.71 -2.46 -34.08
N ALA A 99 -23.26 -3.10 -33.04
CA ALA A 99 -24.26 -4.15 -33.21
C ALA A 99 -25.57 -3.60 -33.79
N THR A 100 -26.02 -2.43 -33.33
CA THR A 100 -27.25 -1.78 -33.84
C THR A 100 -27.08 -1.22 -35.24
N ASP A 101 -25.90 -0.69 -35.58
CA ASP A 101 -25.59 -0.16 -36.91
C ASP A 101 -25.56 -1.28 -37.96
N ARG A 102 -24.97 -2.42 -37.61
CA ARG A 102 -24.95 -3.62 -38.46
C ARG A 102 -26.35 -4.20 -38.70
N MET A 103 -27.30 -4.05 -37.77
CA MET A 103 -28.69 -4.50 -37.95
C MET A 103 -29.52 -3.56 -38.85
N LYS A 104 -29.18 -2.28 -38.93
CA LYS A 104 -29.85 -1.33 -39.85
C LYS A 104 -29.40 -1.48 -41.32
N GLY A 105 -28.23 -2.06 -41.56
CA GLY A 105 -27.68 -2.28 -42.91
C GLY A 105 -28.22 -3.50 -43.68
N TYR A 106 -29.14 -4.29 -43.11
CA TYR A 106 -29.77 -5.46 -43.77
C TYR A 106 -31.23 -5.19 -44.16
N GLY A 107 -31.57 -3.93 -44.43
CA GLY A 107 -32.89 -3.49 -44.87
C GLY A 107 -32.82 -2.67 -46.15
N GLU A 108 -32.16 -3.19 -47.18
CA GLU A 108 -32.35 -2.80 -48.60
C GLU A 108 -32.56 -4.05 -49.45
#